data_AF-A0A522Q392-F1
#
_entry.id   AF-A0A522Q392-F1
#
_cell.length_a   1.000
_cell.length_b   1.000
_cell.length_c   1.000
_cell.angle_alpha   90.00
_cell.angle_beta   90.00
_cell.angle_gamma   90.00
#
_symmetry.space_group_name_H-M   'P 1'
#
loop_
_entity.id
_entity.type
_entity.pdbx_description
1 polymer ?
#
loop_
_entity_poly.entity_id
_entity_poly.type
_entity_poly.pdbx_seq_one_letter_code
_entity_poly.pdbx_strand_id
1 'polypeptide(L)'
;MNRAQRIRIALLASGLALVAWSCSSATSMKPPETKSDTGRAWQFPDLWRSLTTGKEYFVRMDKSHFYAQWVNLPKVSAQHGAYIHTACELKGSKWAGASDIFMPCVVGDGKSEKVANTCHLTLGIEINSITQERIAGRAQTLKKFDCGACKVIDAGWADFEWVPAK
;
A
#
# COMPACT_ATOMS: atom_id res chain seq x y z
N MET A 1 4.57 11.60 41.17
CA MET A 1 4.87 13.04 40.96
C MET A 1 6.21 13.34 41.60
N ASN A 2 7.29 13.45 40.82
CA ASN A 2 8.55 13.99 41.33
C ASN A 2 9.08 15.05 40.37
N ARG A 3 9.34 16.21 40.96
CA ARG A 3 9.58 17.52 40.38
C ARG A 3 11.06 17.72 40.11
N ALA A 4 11.32 18.36 38.97
CA ALA A 4 12.28 19.43 38.76
C ALA A 4 13.77 19.17 39.04
N GLN A 5 14.57 19.34 37.99
CA GLN A 5 15.76 20.19 38.10
C GLN A 5 15.99 20.94 36.78
N ARG A 6 15.84 22.27 36.88
CA ARG A 6 16.29 23.24 35.89
C ARG A 6 17.72 23.65 36.26
N ILE A 7 18.63 23.68 35.30
CA ILE A 7 19.86 24.49 35.42
C ILE A 7 20.04 25.27 34.11
N ARG A 8 20.05 26.60 34.23
CA ARG A 8 20.45 27.59 33.23
C ARG A 8 21.82 28.13 33.65
N ILE A 9 22.84 28.07 32.80
CA ILE A 9 24.10 28.84 32.87
C ILE A 9 24.71 28.74 31.45
N ALA A 10 25.32 29.73 30.80
CA ALA A 10 25.33 31.19 30.83
C ALA A 10 26.00 31.60 29.51
N LEU A 11 25.63 32.78 29.00
CA LEU A 11 26.28 33.42 27.86
C LEU A 11 27.73 33.77 28.18
N LEU A 12 28.65 33.49 27.26
CA LEU A 12 29.98 34.10 27.21
C LEU A 12 30.20 34.69 25.83
N ALA A 13 30.15 36.02 25.80
CA ALA A 13 30.61 36.85 24.70
C ALA A 13 32.14 36.95 24.73
N SER A 14 32.75 37.11 23.55
CA SER A 14 33.84 38.05 23.23
C SER A 14 34.73 37.48 22.13
N GLY A 15 34.99 38.27 21.08
CA GLY A 15 36.02 37.95 20.11
C GLY A 15 35.85 38.64 18.76
N LEU A 16 35.96 39.97 18.73
CA LEU A 16 36.26 40.72 17.51
C LEU A 16 37.72 40.42 17.11
N ALA A 17 37.93 39.89 15.90
CA ALA A 17 39.20 39.96 15.20
C ALA A 17 38.93 40.22 13.71
N LEU A 18 39.27 41.43 13.28
CA LEU A 18 39.37 41.81 11.88
C LEU A 18 40.58 41.11 11.27
N VAL A 19 40.38 40.37 10.19
CA VAL A 19 41.44 40.06 9.23
C VAL A 19 40.88 40.26 7.84
N ALA A 20 41.40 41.27 7.15
CA ALA A 20 41.19 41.49 5.74
C ALA A 20 42.03 40.48 4.95
N TRP A 21 41.45 39.83 3.94
CA TRP A 21 42.19 39.34 2.78
C TRP A 21 41.31 39.19 1.54
N SER A 22 41.99 39.36 0.43
CA SER A 22 41.58 39.71 -0.92
C SER A 22 41.07 38.55 -1.78
N CYS A 23 40.64 38.94 -2.99
CA CYS A 23 40.52 38.16 -4.23
C CYS A 23 39.17 37.48 -4.52
N SER A 24 38.47 38.02 -5.51
CA SER A 24 38.27 37.39 -6.82
C SER A 24 36.91 37.77 -7.39
N SER A 25 36.94 38.37 -8.57
CA SER A 25 35.78 38.61 -9.43
C SER A 25 35.11 37.28 -9.76
N ALA A 26 34.07 36.91 -9.01
CA ALA A 26 33.15 35.87 -9.43
C ALA A 26 32.12 36.51 -10.35
N THR A 27 32.36 36.43 -11.65
CA THR A 27 31.31 36.54 -12.67
C THR A 27 30.22 35.54 -12.27
N SER A 28 29.08 36.05 -11.81
CA SER A 28 27.89 35.25 -11.57
C SER A 28 27.43 34.71 -12.92
N MET A 29 27.94 33.54 -13.30
CA MET A 29 27.25 32.70 -14.26
C MET A 29 25.93 32.33 -13.61
N LYS A 30 24.85 33.00 -14.04
CA LYS A 30 23.49 32.56 -13.80
C LYS A 30 23.48 31.05 -14.12
N PRO A 31 23.19 30.17 -13.14
CA PRO A 31 23.03 28.75 -13.44
C PRO A 31 22.05 28.64 -14.60
N PRO A 32 22.28 27.77 -15.59
CA PRO A 32 21.22 27.48 -16.55
C PRO A 32 19.99 27.17 -15.73
N GLU A 33 18.92 27.95 -15.93
CA GLU A 33 17.60 27.62 -15.45
C GLU A 33 17.31 26.25 -16.06
N THR A 34 17.63 25.20 -15.30
CA THR A 34 17.07 23.88 -15.48
C THR A 34 15.59 24.15 -15.41
N LYS A 35 14.96 24.23 -16.59
CA LYS A 35 13.52 24.16 -16.73
C LYS A 35 13.16 22.94 -15.90
N SER A 36 12.61 23.18 -14.71
CA SER A 36 11.89 22.16 -13.98
C SER A 36 10.78 21.82 -14.93
N ASP A 37 11.04 20.82 -15.77
CA ASP A 37 10.03 19.98 -16.36
C ASP A 37 9.24 19.53 -15.14
N THR A 38 8.16 20.26 -14.88
CA THR A 38 7.27 20.03 -13.77
C THR A 38 6.62 18.74 -14.17
N GLY A 39 7.31 17.67 -13.76
CA GLY A 39 7.17 16.33 -14.27
C GLY A 39 5.70 16.04 -14.36
N ARG A 40 5.25 15.72 -15.58
CA ARG A 40 3.90 15.24 -15.84
C ARG A 40 3.64 14.20 -14.77
N ALA A 41 2.85 14.56 -13.76
CA ALA A 41 2.64 13.72 -12.59
C ALA A 41 2.15 12.40 -13.17
N TRP A 42 2.89 11.32 -12.90
CA TRP A 42 2.53 10.02 -13.40
C TRP A 42 1.11 9.73 -12.94
N GLN A 43 0.14 9.77 -13.86
CA GLN A 43 -1.24 9.45 -13.57
C GLN A 43 -1.29 7.93 -13.40
N PHE A 44 -1.14 7.50 -12.16
CA PHE A 44 -1.33 6.11 -11.79
C PHE A 44 -2.83 5.83 -11.80
N PRO A 45 -3.32 4.79 -12.50
CA PRO A 45 -4.73 4.42 -12.46
C PRO A 45 -5.18 4.16 -11.03
N ASP A 46 -6.35 4.68 -10.67
CA ASP A 46 -6.92 4.42 -9.35
C ASP A 46 -7.66 3.08 -9.29
N LEU A 47 -8.17 2.58 -10.43
CA LEU A 47 -8.98 1.36 -10.50
C LEU A 47 -8.25 0.25 -11.25
N TRP A 48 -8.18 -0.93 -10.63
CA TRP A 48 -7.40 -2.07 -11.08
C TRP A 48 -8.24 -3.34 -11.06
N ARG A 49 -8.23 -4.12 -12.14
CA ARG A 49 -8.93 -5.39 -12.25
C ARG A 49 -7.97 -6.56 -12.11
N SER A 50 -8.27 -7.48 -11.20
CA SER A 50 -7.59 -8.76 -11.09
C SER A 50 -7.93 -9.65 -12.28
N LEU A 51 -6.91 -10.13 -12.99
CA LEU A 51 -7.09 -11.08 -14.09
C LEU A 51 -7.52 -12.46 -13.59
N THR A 52 -7.12 -12.83 -12.38
CA THR A 52 -7.44 -14.12 -11.77
C THR A 52 -8.89 -14.22 -11.29
N THR A 53 -9.43 -13.13 -10.73
CA THR A 53 -10.72 -13.17 -10.02
C THR A 53 -11.81 -12.28 -10.63
N GLY A 54 -11.45 -11.39 -11.56
CA GLY A 54 -12.35 -10.36 -12.09
C GLY A 54 -12.74 -9.27 -11.09
N LYS A 55 -12.25 -9.34 -9.84
CA LYS A 55 -12.47 -8.31 -8.83
C LYS A 55 -11.74 -7.02 -9.22
N GLU A 56 -12.39 -5.90 -8.98
CA GLU A 56 -11.85 -4.56 -9.20
C GLU A 56 -11.51 -3.93 -7.87
N TYR A 57 -10.33 -3.35 -7.81
CA TYR A 57 -9.74 -2.76 -6.62
C TYR A 57 -9.47 -1.29 -6.87
N PHE A 58 -9.96 -0.45 -5.97
CA PHE A 58 -9.48 0.91 -5.88
C PHE A 58 -8.14 0.91 -5.13
N VAL A 59 -7.09 1.42 -5.77
CA VAL A 59 -5.71 1.38 -5.29
C VAL A 59 -5.24 2.79 -4.95
N ARG A 60 -4.58 2.93 -3.80
CA ARG A 60 -3.83 4.12 -3.43
C ARG A 60 -2.43 3.72 -3.02
N MET A 61 -1.45 4.54 -3.37
CA MET A 61 -0.07 4.33 -2.94
C MET A 61 0.60 5.65 -2.59
N ASP A 62 1.50 5.59 -1.62
CA ASP A 62 2.46 6.64 -1.32
C ASP A 62 3.88 6.09 -1.44
N LYS A 63 4.87 6.78 -0.85
CA LYS A 63 6.29 6.39 -0.93
C LYS A 63 6.60 5.06 -0.24
N SER A 64 5.81 4.66 0.75
CA SER A 64 6.08 3.49 1.60
C SER A 64 4.89 2.59 1.84
N HIS A 65 3.67 3.02 1.48
CA HIS A 65 2.45 2.22 1.65
C HIS A 65 1.69 2.01 0.34
N PHE A 66 1.14 0.82 0.21
CA PHE A 66 0.22 0.43 -0.84
C PHE A 66 -1.08 -0.05 -0.21
N TYR A 67 -2.20 0.47 -0.69
CA TYR A 67 -3.53 0.14 -0.24
C TYR A 67 -4.39 -0.29 -1.41
N ALA A 68 -5.19 -1.34 -1.24
CA ALA A 68 -6.20 -1.74 -2.21
C ALA A 68 -7.51 -2.11 -1.52
N GLN A 69 -8.64 -1.71 -2.11
CA GLN A 69 -9.97 -2.04 -1.61
C GLN A 69 -10.81 -2.62 -2.74
N TRP A 70 -11.44 -3.77 -2.51
CA TRP A 70 -12.39 -4.35 -3.47
C TRP A 70 -13.63 -3.45 -3.58
N VAL A 71 -14.02 -3.08 -4.81
CA VAL A 71 -15.11 -2.11 -5.06
C VAL A 71 -16.27 -2.62 -5.91
N ASN A 72 -16.08 -3.64 -6.77
CA ASN A 72 -17.16 -4.21 -7.59
C ASN A 72 -17.85 -5.41 -6.91
N LEU A 73 -18.31 -5.24 -5.67
CA LEU A 73 -18.92 -6.32 -4.91
C LEU A 73 -20.25 -6.80 -5.52
N PRO A 74 -20.44 -8.12 -5.70
CA PRO A 74 -21.75 -8.69 -5.99
C PRO A 74 -22.75 -8.30 -4.91
N LYS A 75 -24.01 -8.06 -5.32
CA LYS A 75 -25.09 -7.62 -4.43
C LYS A 75 -25.23 -8.48 -3.18
N VAL A 76 -25.17 -9.81 -3.34
CA VAL A 76 -25.28 -10.76 -2.22
C VAL A 76 -24.12 -10.55 -1.24
N SER A 77 -22.87 -10.50 -1.73
CA SER A 77 -21.71 -10.24 -0.87
C SER A 77 -21.81 -8.90 -0.14
N ALA A 78 -22.25 -7.84 -0.83
CA ALA A 78 -22.43 -6.52 -0.24
C ALA A 78 -23.50 -6.51 0.87
N GLN A 79 -24.61 -7.25 0.70
CA GLN A 79 -25.66 -7.39 1.72
C GLN A 79 -25.14 -8.06 3.01
N HIS A 80 -24.09 -8.87 2.90
CA HIS A 80 -23.41 -9.50 4.04
C HIS A 80 -22.21 -8.67 4.55
N GLY A 81 -22.05 -7.42 4.10
CA GLY A 81 -20.98 -6.52 4.55
C GLY A 81 -19.60 -6.96 4.09
N ALA A 82 -19.51 -7.76 3.02
CA ALA A 82 -18.23 -8.29 2.56
C ALA A 82 -17.24 -7.19 2.20
N TYR A 83 -15.95 -7.46 2.41
CA TYR A 83 -14.87 -6.57 1.98
C TYR A 83 -13.56 -7.35 1.79
N ILE A 84 -12.67 -6.73 1.02
CA ILE A 84 -11.24 -7.06 0.97
C ILE A 84 -10.49 -5.74 1.06
N HIS A 85 -9.67 -5.58 2.11
CA HIS A 85 -8.76 -4.47 2.30
C HIS A 85 -7.34 -4.98 2.34
N THR A 86 -6.50 -4.51 1.43
CA THR A 86 -5.09 -4.86 1.38
C THR A 86 -4.26 -3.68 1.85
N ALA A 87 -3.29 -3.93 2.72
CA ALA A 87 -2.27 -2.97 3.10
C ALA A 87 -0.90 -3.62 3.02
N CYS A 88 0.02 -2.98 2.31
CA CYS A 88 1.42 -3.39 2.18
C CYS A 88 2.36 -2.24 2.53
N GLU A 89 3.52 -2.60 3.07
CA GLU A 89 4.64 -1.68 3.29
C GLU A 89 5.79 -2.03 2.35
N LEU A 90 6.50 -1.02 1.87
CA LEU A 90 7.74 -1.20 1.12
C LEU A 90 8.88 -1.58 2.06
N LYS A 91 9.40 -2.81 1.92
CA LYS A 91 10.56 -3.33 2.66
C LYS A 91 11.68 -3.66 1.68
N GLY A 92 12.67 -2.76 1.61
CA GLY A 92 13.73 -2.83 0.60
C GLY A 92 13.17 -2.55 -0.79
N SER A 93 13.19 -3.55 -1.68
CA SER A 93 12.64 -3.46 -3.04
C SER A 93 11.29 -4.17 -3.22
N LYS A 94 10.69 -4.69 -2.14
CA LYS A 94 9.45 -5.47 -2.20
C LYS A 94 8.36 -4.87 -1.33
N TRP A 95 7.14 -4.84 -1.85
CA TRP A 95 5.98 -4.51 -1.05
C TRP A 95 5.44 -5.79 -0.42
N ALA A 96 5.29 -5.80 0.90
CA ALA A 96 4.78 -6.97 1.62
C ALA A 96 3.75 -6.54 2.66
N GLY A 97 2.70 -7.35 2.80
CA GLY A 97 1.62 -7.05 3.72
C GLY A 97 0.57 -8.14 3.76
N ALA A 98 -0.66 -7.73 4.04
CA ALA A 98 -1.78 -8.64 4.16
C ALA A 98 -3.06 -8.04 3.60
N SER A 99 -3.97 -8.93 3.22
CA SER A 99 -5.36 -8.63 2.93
C SER A 99 -6.23 -9.05 4.10
N ASP A 100 -6.92 -8.09 4.68
CA ASP A 100 -8.03 -8.29 5.61
C ASP A 100 -9.31 -8.56 4.81
N ILE A 101 -9.93 -9.70 5.06
CA ILE A 101 -11.00 -10.24 4.24
C ILE A 101 -12.16 -10.60 5.15
N PHE A 102 -13.33 -10.07 4.85
CA PHE A 102 -14.57 -10.51 5.45
C PHE A 102 -15.53 -10.89 4.33
N MET A 103 -15.90 -12.16 4.23
CA MET A 103 -16.75 -12.63 3.13
C MET A 103 -17.70 -13.76 3.56
N PRO A 104 -18.90 -13.83 2.96
CA PRO A 104 -19.77 -14.98 3.13
C PRO A 104 -19.10 -16.23 2.55
N CYS A 105 -19.10 -17.31 3.34
CA CYS A 105 -18.66 -18.63 2.91
C CYS A 105 -19.87 -19.43 2.46
N VAL A 106 -19.92 -19.74 1.17
CA VAL A 106 -21.05 -20.45 0.55
C VAL A 106 -20.72 -21.94 0.48
N VAL A 107 -21.69 -22.78 0.81
CA VAL A 107 -21.61 -24.24 0.66
C VAL A 107 -22.77 -24.74 -0.20
N GLY A 108 -22.58 -25.92 -0.81
CA GLY A 108 -23.50 -26.46 -1.81
C GLY A 108 -23.15 -25.97 -3.21
N ASP A 109 -23.88 -26.47 -4.21
CA ASP A 109 -23.63 -26.18 -5.62
C ASP A 109 -24.89 -25.66 -6.32
N GLY A 110 -24.72 -24.65 -7.18
CA GLY A 110 -25.79 -24.09 -8.02
C GLY A 110 -27.01 -23.64 -7.21
N LYS A 111 -28.17 -24.27 -7.44
CA LYS A 111 -29.42 -23.89 -6.75
C LYS A 111 -29.45 -24.24 -5.25
N SER A 112 -28.51 -25.05 -4.78
CA SER A 112 -28.40 -25.45 -3.37
C SER A 112 -27.40 -24.59 -2.59
N GLU A 113 -26.77 -23.62 -3.25
CA GLU A 113 -25.85 -22.69 -2.61
C GLU A 113 -26.53 -21.93 -1.48
N LYS A 114 -25.91 -21.99 -0.32
CA LYS A 114 -26.33 -21.21 0.85
C LYS A 114 -25.12 -20.68 1.59
N VAL A 115 -25.27 -19.50 2.16
CA VAL A 115 -24.26 -18.94 3.07
C VAL A 115 -24.24 -19.80 4.34
N ALA A 116 -23.16 -20.51 4.58
CA ALA A 116 -22.97 -21.32 5.80
C ALA A 116 -22.54 -20.46 6.98
N ASN A 117 -21.64 -19.50 6.72
CA ASN A 117 -21.10 -18.57 7.71
C ASN A 117 -20.56 -17.33 7.00
N THR A 118 -20.22 -16.29 7.76
CA THR A 118 -19.46 -15.14 7.26
C THR A 118 -18.12 -15.11 7.98
N CYS A 119 -17.04 -15.27 7.23
CA CYS A 119 -15.72 -15.54 7.79
C CYS A 119 -14.79 -14.34 7.63
N HIS A 120 -14.01 -14.10 8.68
CA HIS A 120 -12.93 -13.13 8.71
C HIS A 120 -11.60 -13.84 8.53
N LEU A 121 -10.75 -13.33 7.63
CA LEU A 121 -9.51 -13.96 7.22
C LEU A 121 -8.45 -12.90 6.97
N THR A 122 -7.20 -13.25 7.30
CA THR A 122 -6.03 -12.47 6.93
C THR A 122 -5.13 -13.32 6.04
N LEU A 123 -4.88 -12.87 4.82
CA LEU A 123 -4.04 -13.56 3.83
C LEU A 123 -2.85 -12.69 3.43
N GLY A 124 -1.65 -13.26 3.47
CA GLY A 124 -0.43 -12.57 3.07
C GLY A 124 -0.40 -12.21 1.59
N ILE A 125 0.25 -11.09 1.26
CA ILE A 125 0.46 -10.63 -0.11
C ILE A 125 1.84 -10.01 -0.27
N GLU A 126 2.46 -10.24 -1.42
CA GLU A 126 3.71 -9.62 -1.84
C GLU A 126 3.56 -9.08 -3.26
N ILE A 127 3.95 -7.83 -3.48
CA ILE A 127 3.94 -7.20 -4.80
C ILE A 127 5.38 -7.06 -5.28
N ASN A 128 5.64 -7.66 -6.44
CA ASN A 128 6.96 -7.72 -7.05
C ASN A 128 7.18 -6.59 -8.05
N SER A 129 6.13 -6.13 -8.73
CA SER A 129 6.21 -5.02 -9.68
C SER A 129 4.93 -4.19 -9.71
N ILE A 130 5.12 -2.88 -9.89
CA ILE A 130 4.06 -1.89 -10.09
C ILE A 130 4.48 -1.02 -11.27
N THR A 131 3.71 -1.06 -12.36
CA THR A 131 3.85 -0.20 -13.53
C THR A 131 2.52 0.47 -13.82
N GLN A 132 2.45 1.36 -14.82
CA GLN A 132 1.18 1.98 -15.24
C GLN A 132 0.20 0.97 -15.85
N GLU A 133 0.70 -0.15 -16.36
CA GLU A 133 -0.08 -1.13 -17.11
C GLU A 133 -0.38 -2.38 -16.29
N ARG A 134 0.37 -2.61 -15.21
CA ARG A 134 0.36 -3.89 -14.50
C ARG A 134 0.85 -3.77 -13.06
N ILE A 135 0.13 -4.44 -12.15
CA ILE A 135 0.61 -4.79 -10.83
C ILE A 135 0.72 -6.31 -10.78
N ALA A 136 1.88 -6.83 -10.39
CA ALA A 136 2.10 -8.28 -10.32
C ALA A 136 2.77 -8.68 -8.99
N GLY A 137 2.42 -9.86 -8.51
CA GLY A 137 2.87 -10.35 -7.23
C GLY A 137 2.39 -11.75 -6.94
N ARG A 138 2.42 -12.13 -5.67
CA ARG A 138 1.85 -13.37 -5.16
C ARG A 138 1.03 -13.11 -3.92
N ALA A 139 -0.04 -13.87 -3.74
CA ALA A 139 -0.89 -13.81 -2.56
C ALA A 139 -1.14 -15.20 -2.01
N GLN A 140 -1.41 -15.30 -0.71
CA GLN A 140 -1.91 -16.52 -0.12
C GLN A 140 -3.33 -16.78 -0.65
N THR A 141 -3.55 -18.01 -1.08
CA THR A 141 -4.81 -18.53 -1.60
C THR A 141 -5.22 -19.72 -0.75
N LEU A 142 -6.51 -19.87 -0.52
CA LEU A 142 -7.07 -20.99 0.21
C LEU A 142 -7.20 -22.19 -0.74
N LYS A 143 -6.55 -23.30 -0.40
CA LYS A 143 -6.72 -24.57 -1.10
C LYS A 143 -7.84 -25.39 -0.47
N LYS A 144 -7.94 -25.33 0.86
CA LYS A 144 -9.00 -25.98 1.63
C LYS A 144 -9.40 -25.10 2.81
N PHE A 145 -10.70 -24.88 2.95
CA PHE A 145 -11.27 -24.02 3.98
C PHE A 145 -12.53 -24.65 4.57
N ASP A 146 -12.66 -24.63 5.89
CA ASP A 146 -13.87 -25.05 6.60
C ASP A 146 -14.79 -23.84 6.77
N CYS A 147 -15.83 -23.76 5.94
CA CYS A 147 -16.84 -22.69 6.03
C CYS A 147 -17.61 -22.70 7.35
N GLY A 148 -17.83 -23.86 7.98
CA GLY A 148 -18.59 -23.96 9.22
C GLY A 148 -17.83 -23.37 10.40
N ALA A 149 -16.55 -23.72 10.50
CA ALA A 149 -15.66 -23.27 11.57
C ALA A 149 -14.89 -21.97 11.24
N CYS A 150 -15.05 -21.42 10.04
CA CYS A 150 -14.22 -20.34 9.50
C CYS A 150 -12.71 -20.60 9.65
N LYS A 151 -12.26 -21.82 9.31
CA LYS A 151 -10.89 -22.26 9.55
C LYS A 151 -10.16 -22.59 8.25
N VAL A 152 -8.97 -22.02 8.10
CA VAL A 152 -8.03 -22.40 7.04
C VAL A 152 -7.48 -23.80 7.35
N ILE A 153 -7.71 -24.74 6.44
CA ILE A 153 -7.16 -26.10 6.54
C ILE A 153 -5.86 -26.20 5.73
N ASP A 154 -5.86 -25.64 4.52
CA ASP A 154 -4.70 -25.61 3.63
C ASP A 154 -4.68 -24.30 2.83
N ALA A 155 -3.51 -23.69 2.75
CA ALA A 155 -3.26 -22.45 2.02
C ALA A 155 -1.90 -22.50 1.33
N GLY A 156 -1.78 -21.80 0.21
CA GLY A 156 -0.54 -21.70 -0.54
C GLY A 156 -0.40 -20.36 -1.24
N TRP A 157 0.83 -20.05 -1.67
CA TRP A 157 1.08 -18.87 -2.48
C TRP A 157 0.74 -19.15 -3.94
N ALA A 158 0.04 -18.21 -4.58
CA ALA A 158 -0.18 -18.20 -6.02
C ALA A 158 0.09 -16.81 -6.57
N ASP A 159 0.56 -16.76 -7.82
CA ASP A 159 0.81 -15.51 -8.50
C ASP A 159 -0.51 -14.83 -8.90
N PHE A 160 -0.50 -13.50 -8.92
CA PHE A 160 -1.62 -12.70 -9.39
C PHE A 160 -1.13 -11.55 -10.27
N GLU A 161 -2.06 -11.08 -11.10
CA GLU A 161 -1.84 -9.93 -11.97
C GLU A 161 -3.08 -9.04 -11.96
N TRP A 162 -2.88 -7.74 -11.79
CA TRP A 162 -3.90 -6.72 -11.94
C TRP A 162 -3.52 -5.79 -13.08
N VAL A 163 -4.52 -5.36 -13.84
CA VAL A 163 -4.39 -4.40 -14.94
C VAL A 163 -5.34 -3.23 -14.70
N PRO A 164 -5.10 -2.04 -15.27
CA PRO A 164 -6.04 -0.94 -15.15
C PRO A 164 -7.45 -1.35 -15.61
N ALA A 165 -8.44 -1.05 -14.79
CA ALA A 165 -9.84 -1.17 -15.19
C ALA A 165 -10.19 0.00 -16.14
N LYS A 166 -11.03 -0.27 -17.14
CA LYS A 166 -11.46 0.72 -18.13
C LYS A 166 -12.61 1.57 -17.61
#